data_AF-A0AB74CYG5-F1
#
_entry.id   AF-A0AB74CYG5-F1
#
_cell.length_a   1.000
_cell.length_b   1.000
_cell.length_c   1.000
_cell.angle_alpha   90.00
_cell.angle_beta   90.00
_cell.angle_gamma   90.00
#
_symmetry.space_group_name_H-M   'P 1'
#
loop_
_entity.id
_entity.type
_entity.pdbx_description
1 polymer ?
#
loop_
_entity_poly.entity_id
_entity_poly.type
_entity_poly.pdbx_seq_one_letter_code
_entity_poly.pdbx_strand_id
1 'polypeptide(L)'
;MRLKIGELAKKAGLSVRTLHHYDAIGLLSPLQRTDGGARLYGQDDLIRLHRIEALKRFGYSLPDIKASLDGQPPLIPLQLLQRQITELNAQARRAQRLGRHLQYIVDMVSAGSEIAATDWMNALELMNMYQKHLDDEELDALLASGPETVPPSDPAWTGLIDELRIAMQDALPTDSDAAQALAWRWIRLVIRMTRNDPDLATKLMLMQLREPRARQIVGITVEMLEWIDEAFTHARCALFAKYLSPAQADEVRRRQFATAKNHAWPALVAELRANMEAGVDAGAAPVQAIVKRWQQLFRDSFCGDDAVLEARVRDALMREPDLQLGIGLDDSLLAYLHKAHIVGRDMSPIDAGPKPSALMVATQRAAHQLLDRPLVLDDPVALAILGATGAQVLRDNIDRFRDPTSVGMRSSVIVRSRLAEDVWGEAVERGIRQYVVLGAGLDTSAFRHPGTLARIFEVDLPATQAWKQARLREAGIAVPPSLHFVPVDFESVGLAEGLARAGFDVDAPAIFSWLGVTMYLDEVSVIETLRFIAGCAKGSAVLFEYVTPLSSLPPIMRIAMEQLTAQFAERGEPWKTFFEPAVISETLSELGFNHTNAWTPEELNQRYLANRDDGLLIGVTPARLILATV
;
A
#
# COMPACT_ATOMS: atom_id res chain seq x y z
N MET A 1 -2.07 56.70 50.88
CA MET A 1 -1.11 57.75 50.46
C MET A 1 -1.64 58.40 49.18
N ARG A 2 -1.69 59.73 49.09
CA ARG A 2 -2.19 60.45 47.89
C ARG A 2 -1.01 61.05 47.12
N LEU A 3 -0.95 60.82 45.81
CA LEU A 3 0.14 61.28 44.95
C LEU A 3 -0.27 62.48 44.11
N LYS A 4 0.60 63.48 44.00
CA LYS A 4 0.43 64.56 43.00
C LYS A 4 0.72 64.01 41.60
N ILE A 5 0.20 64.65 40.56
CA ILE A 5 0.36 64.18 39.17
C ILE A 5 1.82 63.97 38.74
N GLY A 6 2.74 64.83 39.18
CA GLY A 6 4.17 64.69 38.88
C GLY A 6 4.81 63.48 39.57
N GLU A 7 4.37 63.14 40.77
CA GLU A 7 4.84 61.97 41.52
C GLU A 7 4.28 60.68 40.91
N LEU A 8 3.02 60.70 40.46
CA LEU A 8 2.40 59.60 39.74
C LEU A 8 3.09 59.35 38.39
N ALA A 9 3.36 60.41 37.63
CA ALA A 9 4.09 60.36 36.37
C ALA A 9 5.48 59.72 36.55
N LYS A 10 6.22 60.17 37.57
CA LYS A 10 7.55 59.62 37.89
C LYS A 10 7.50 58.15 38.31
N LYS A 11 6.50 57.74 39.11
CA LYS A 11 6.34 56.34 39.52
C LYS A 11 5.90 55.41 38.39
N ALA A 12 5.12 55.90 37.44
CA ALA A 12 4.64 55.11 36.30
C ALA A 12 5.57 55.16 35.08
N GLY A 13 6.61 55.99 35.09
CA GLY A 13 7.51 56.18 33.94
C GLY A 13 6.83 56.89 32.75
N LEU A 14 5.81 57.71 33.02
CA LEU A 14 5.01 58.41 32.00
C LEU A 14 5.21 59.92 32.06
N SER A 15 4.88 60.61 30.97
CA SER A 15 4.86 62.06 30.98
C SER A 15 3.61 62.61 31.68
N VAL A 16 3.72 63.77 32.34
CA VAL A 16 2.56 64.48 32.90
C VAL A 16 1.52 64.80 31.81
N ARG A 17 1.95 65.04 30.57
CA ARG A 17 1.08 65.25 29.41
C ARG A 17 0.24 64.02 29.09
N THR A 18 0.81 62.82 29.20
CA THR A 18 0.08 61.55 29.00
C THR A 18 -1.01 61.38 30.05
N LEU A 19 -0.72 61.68 31.32
CA LEU A 19 -1.72 61.60 32.39
C LEU A 19 -2.83 62.64 32.26
N HIS A 20 -2.50 63.87 31.82
CA HIS A 20 -3.53 64.87 31.48
C HIS A 20 -4.41 64.43 30.32
N HIS A 21 -3.85 63.76 29.32
CA HIS A 21 -4.63 63.21 28.21
C HIS A 21 -5.57 62.09 28.70
N TYR A 22 -5.08 61.18 29.54
CA TYR A 22 -5.92 60.12 30.13
C TYR A 22 -7.05 60.68 31.00
N ASP A 23 -6.82 61.76 31.75
CA ASP A 23 -7.88 62.48 32.50
C ASP A 23 -8.89 63.14 31.56
N ALA A 24 -8.42 63.81 30.49
CA ALA A 24 -9.29 64.49 29.52
C ALA A 24 -10.26 63.54 28.78
N ILE A 25 -9.81 62.33 28.46
CA ILE A 25 -10.65 61.30 27.82
C ILE A 25 -11.41 60.44 28.85
N GLY A 26 -11.25 60.72 30.14
CA GLY A 26 -11.86 59.98 31.25
C GLY A 26 -11.36 58.54 31.40
N LEU A 27 -10.16 58.24 30.89
CA LEU A 27 -9.52 56.92 31.01
C LEU A 27 -8.90 56.74 32.41
N LEU A 28 -8.37 57.81 33.01
CA LEU A 28 -7.88 57.85 34.40
C LEU A 28 -8.18 59.22 35.00
N SER A 29 -9.09 59.29 35.98
CA SER A 29 -9.48 60.56 36.62
C SER A 29 -8.96 60.62 38.06
N PRO A 30 -8.62 61.82 38.57
CA PRO A 30 -8.10 61.98 39.92
C PRO A 30 -9.17 61.75 40.97
N LEU A 31 -8.83 61.02 42.04
CA LEU A 31 -9.70 60.77 43.19
C LEU A 31 -10.22 62.07 43.82
N GLN A 32 -9.35 63.08 43.97
CA GLN A 32 -9.71 64.39 44.54
C GLN A 32 -8.91 65.52 43.88
N ARG A 33 -9.42 66.74 44.02
CA ARG A 33 -8.68 67.97 43.73
C ARG A 33 -8.51 68.75 45.03
N THR A 34 -7.36 69.38 45.23
CA THR A 34 -7.16 70.32 46.34
C THR A 34 -7.87 71.64 46.07
N ASP A 35 -8.07 72.47 47.11
CA ASP A 35 -8.66 73.82 46.97
C ASP A 35 -7.88 74.73 46.00
N GLY A 36 -6.57 74.47 45.82
CA GLY A 36 -5.72 75.12 44.82
C GLY A 36 -5.74 74.47 43.43
N GLY A 37 -6.69 73.57 43.14
CA GLY A 37 -6.88 72.93 41.84
C GLY A 37 -5.93 71.78 41.49
N ALA A 38 -5.06 71.34 42.42
CA ALA A 38 -4.10 70.27 42.15
C ALA A 38 -4.75 68.88 42.22
N ARG A 39 -4.48 68.03 41.21
CA ARG A 39 -5.00 66.66 41.11
C ARG A 39 -4.27 65.71 42.08
N LEU A 40 -5.04 64.95 42.86
CA LEU A 40 -4.55 63.94 43.79
C LEU A 40 -5.05 62.55 43.38
N TYR A 41 -4.12 61.61 43.28
CA TYR A 41 -4.39 60.23 42.88
C TYR A 41 -4.18 59.28 44.06
N GLY A 42 -5.10 58.34 44.21
CA GLY A 42 -5.09 57.29 45.23
C GLY A 42 -4.38 56.01 44.77
N GLN A 43 -4.50 54.97 45.58
CA GLN A 43 -3.94 53.65 45.29
C GLN A 43 -4.69 52.95 44.15
N ASP A 44 -6.02 53.12 44.07
CA ASP A 44 -6.84 52.55 43.00
C ASP A 44 -6.52 53.18 41.63
N ASP A 45 -6.19 54.47 41.61
CA ASP A 45 -5.75 55.16 40.40
C ASP A 45 -4.42 54.61 39.87
N LEU A 46 -3.51 54.25 40.78
CA LEU A 46 -2.25 53.60 40.43
C LEU A 46 -2.48 52.19 39.85
N ILE A 47 -3.38 51.42 40.47
CA ILE A 47 -3.77 50.09 39.97
C ILE A 47 -4.41 50.21 38.58
N ARG A 48 -5.31 51.19 38.39
CA ARG A 48 -5.93 51.46 37.09
C ARG A 48 -4.90 51.88 36.04
N LEU A 49 -3.93 52.73 36.41
CA LEU A 49 -2.84 53.14 35.52
C LEU A 49 -1.94 51.98 35.09
N HIS A 50 -1.60 51.07 36.01
CA HIS A 50 -0.85 49.85 35.66
C HIS A 50 -1.61 48.95 34.68
N ARG A 51 -2.93 48.85 34.82
CA ARG A 51 -3.77 48.09 33.87
C ARG A 51 -3.84 48.75 32.49
N ILE A 52 -3.94 50.08 32.43
CA ILE A 52 -3.89 50.84 31.16
C ILE A 52 -2.59 50.54 30.42
N GLU A 53 -1.45 50.64 31.10
CA GLU A 53 -0.15 50.41 30.46
C GLU A 53 0.06 48.95 30.05
N ALA A 54 -0.44 47.99 30.84
CA ALA A 54 -0.43 46.58 30.46
C ALA A 54 -1.23 46.34 29.17
N LEU A 55 -2.48 46.81 29.10
CA LEU A 55 -3.35 46.62 27.93
C LEU A 55 -2.83 47.36 26.68
N LYS A 56 -2.24 48.54 26.87
CA LYS A 56 -1.58 49.28 25.79
C LYS A 56 -0.38 48.54 25.21
N ARG A 57 0.40 47.83 26.03
CA ARG A 57 1.49 46.94 25.56
C ARG A 57 0.97 45.77 24.72
N PHE A 58 -0.27 45.32 24.97
CA PHE A 58 -0.95 44.30 24.17
C PHE A 58 -1.67 44.86 22.93
N GLY A 59 -1.47 46.14 22.58
CA GLY A 59 -1.95 46.73 21.33
C GLY A 59 -3.39 47.25 21.36
N TYR A 60 -4.03 47.35 22.53
CA TYR A 60 -5.38 47.90 22.64
C TYR A 60 -5.42 49.41 22.40
N SER A 61 -6.47 49.89 21.74
CA SER A 61 -6.72 51.33 21.58
C SER A 61 -7.18 51.93 22.93
N LEU A 62 -6.89 53.22 23.18
CA LEU A 62 -7.32 53.87 24.43
C LEU A 62 -8.85 53.81 24.68
N PRO A 63 -9.72 53.92 23.65
CA PRO A 63 -11.16 53.68 23.80
C PRO A 63 -11.51 52.26 24.27
N ASP A 64 -10.88 51.22 23.71
CA ASP A 64 -11.15 49.82 24.09
C ASP A 64 -10.67 49.52 25.51
N ILE A 65 -9.52 50.09 25.91
CA ILE A 65 -9.00 50.01 27.28
C ILE A 65 -9.99 50.63 28.25
N LYS A 66 -10.56 51.80 27.92
CA LYS A 66 -11.57 52.47 28.77
C LYS A 66 -12.80 51.59 28.96
N ALA A 67 -13.37 51.08 27.87
CA ALA A 67 -14.55 50.21 27.91
C ALA A 67 -14.29 48.96 28.78
N SER A 68 -13.12 48.34 28.63
CA SER A 68 -12.72 47.16 29.43
C SER A 68 -12.58 47.46 30.92
N LEU A 69 -12.02 48.61 31.29
CA LEU A 69 -11.78 48.96 32.69
C LEU A 69 -13.04 49.48 33.41
N ASP A 70 -14.04 49.93 32.66
CA ASP A 70 -15.33 50.43 33.17
C ASP A 70 -16.38 49.32 33.30
N GLY A 71 -15.96 48.04 33.22
CA GLY A 71 -16.82 46.88 33.44
C GLY A 71 -17.72 46.52 32.26
N GLN A 72 -17.53 47.14 31.10
CA GLN A 72 -18.16 46.69 29.87
C GLN A 72 -17.33 45.54 29.29
N PRO A 73 -17.93 44.39 28.91
CA PRO A 73 -17.19 43.37 28.19
C PRO A 73 -16.66 44.02 26.91
N PRO A 74 -15.33 44.05 26.69
CA PRO A 74 -14.84 44.54 25.41
C PRO A 74 -15.41 43.61 24.34
N LEU A 75 -15.88 44.17 23.23
CA LEU A 75 -16.53 43.38 22.19
C LEU A 75 -15.57 42.36 21.53
N ILE A 76 -14.24 42.54 21.67
CA ILE A 76 -13.22 41.91 20.80
C ILE A 76 -11.85 41.51 21.48
N PRO A 77 -11.71 41.14 22.77
CA PRO A 77 -10.39 40.85 23.38
C PRO A 77 -9.63 39.71 22.70
N LEU A 78 -10.35 38.64 22.38
CA LEU A 78 -9.74 37.41 21.89
C LEU A 78 -9.27 37.57 20.44
N GLN A 79 -10.05 38.22 19.58
CA GLN A 79 -9.73 38.35 18.15
C GLN A 79 -8.54 39.31 17.92
N LEU A 80 -8.39 40.37 18.72
CA LEU A 80 -7.22 41.26 18.63
C LEU A 80 -5.93 40.54 19.05
N LEU A 81 -5.98 39.81 20.17
CA LEU A 81 -4.85 39.00 20.63
C LEU A 81 -4.51 37.89 19.62
N GLN A 82 -5.50 37.20 19.05
CA GLN A 82 -5.31 36.20 18.00
C GLN A 82 -4.65 36.81 16.75
N ARG A 83 -5.07 38.01 16.34
CA ARG A 83 -4.46 38.73 15.20
C ARG A 83 -3.00 39.08 15.49
N GLN A 84 -2.69 39.62 16.67
CA GLN A 84 -1.32 39.96 17.05
C GLN A 84 -0.40 38.73 17.14
N ILE A 85 -0.90 37.63 17.72
CA ILE A 85 -0.20 36.34 17.72
C ILE A 85 0.07 35.87 16.28
N THR A 86 -0.92 36.01 15.39
CA THR A 86 -0.77 35.65 13.97
C THR A 86 0.29 36.50 13.26
N GLU A 87 0.29 37.82 13.48
CA GLU A 87 1.26 38.75 12.90
C GLU A 87 2.69 38.48 13.41
N LEU A 88 2.87 38.27 14.72
CA LEU A 88 4.16 37.93 15.32
C LEU A 88 4.67 36.57 14.84
N ASN A 89 3.80 35.56 14.76
CA ASN A 89 4.17 34.25 14.22
C ASN A 89 4.58 34.35 12.74
N ALA A 90 3.92 35.20 11.95
CA ALA A 90 4.32 35.46 10.57
C ALA A 90 5.68 36.19 10.46
N GLN A 91 6.00 37.11 11.38
CA GLN A 91 7.32 37.74 11.45
C GLN A 91 8.41 36.74 11.85
N ALA A 92 8.16 35.92 12.88
CA ALA A 92 9.11 34.89 13.33
C ALA A 92 9.44 33.90 12.20
N ARG A 93 8.41 33.41 11.49
CA ARG A 93 8.60 32.52 10.33
C ARG A 93 9.44 33.17 9.24
N ARG A 94 9.21 34.45 8.89
CA ARG A 94 10.03 35.18 7.91
C ARG A 94 11.49 35.29 8.32
N ALA A 95 11.76 35.64 9.58
CA ALA A 95 13.12 35.77 10.08
C ALA A 95 13.86 34.42 10.11
N GLN A 96 13.19 33.36 10.55
CA GLN A 96 13.74 32.00 10.55
C GLN A 96 14.11 31.53 9.14
N ARG A 97 13.27 31.81 8.14
CA ARG A 97 13.55 31.48 6.74
C ARG A 97 14.78 32.20 6.20
N LEU A 98 14.86 33.52 6.39
CA LEU A 98 16.03 34.28 5.97
C LEU A 98 17.30 33.72 6.63
N GLY A 99 17.22 33.35 7.92
CA GLY A 99 18.31 32.67 8.61
C GLY A 99 18.74 31.36 7.96
N ARG A 100 17.79 30.46 7.66
CA ARG A 100 18.08 29.20 6.95
C ARG A 100 18.69 29.41 5.57
N HIS A 101 18.18 30.37 4.80
CA HIS A 101 18.68 30.66 3.45
C HIS A 101 20.11 31.21 3.48
N LEU A 102 20.38 32.16 4.38
CA LEU A 102 21.73 32.69 4.56
C LEU A 102 22.68 31.61 5.03
N GLN A 103 22.25 30.70 5.91
CA GLN A 103 23.06 29.57 6.33
C GLN A 103 23.39 28.63 5.15
N TYR A 104 22.41 28.30 4.31
CA TYR A 104 22.66 27.51 3.11
C TYR A 104 23.67 28.17 2.15
N ILE A 105 23.58 29.49 1.94
CA ILE A 105 24.57 30.23 1.14
C ILE A 105 25.94 30.20 1.81
N VAL A 106 26.02 30.35 3.13
CA VAL A 106 27.27 30.22 3.89
C VAL A 106 27.87 28.83 3.73
N ASP A 107 27.07 27.78 3.83
CA ASP A 107 27.52 26.38 3.70
C ASP A 107 28.02 26.11 2.28
N MET A 108 27.30 26.58 1.25
CA MET A 108 27.71 26.51 -0.15
C MET A 108 29.05 27.23 -0.39
N VAL A 109 29.21 28.43 0.16
CA VAL A 109 30.46 29.19 0.06
C VAL A 109 31.61 28.49 0.80
N SER A 110 31.31 27.79 1.88
CA SER A 110 32.31 27.13 2.75
C SER A 110 32.75 25.75 2.25
N ALA A 111 31.94 25.04 1.46
CA ALA A 111 32.22 23.66 1.00
C ALA A 111 33.23 23.55 -0.17
N GLY A 112 33.53 24.66 -0.87
CA GLY A 112 34.81 24.89 -1.59
C GLY A 112 34.90 24.55 -3.09
N SER A 113 35.19 25.57 -3.91
CA SER A 113 36.32 25.68 -4.88
C SER A 113 36.25 27.08 -5.52
N GLU A 114 37.32 27.88 -5.48
CA GLU A 114 37.46 29.19 -6.15
C GLU A 114 36.14 29.89 -6.57
N ILE A 115 35.31 30.24 -5.60
CA ILE A 115 34.05 30.94 -5.87
C ILE A 115 34.44 32.37 -6.24
N ALA A 116 34.36 32.72 -7.53
CA ALA A 116 34.62 34.07 -7.98
C ALA A 116 33.58 35.00 -7.32
N ALA A 117 33.94 36.26 -7.07
CA ALA A 117 33.06 37.25 -6.42
C ALA A 117 31.68 37.46 -7.12
N THR A 118 31.48 36.86 -8.29
CA THR A 118 30.23 36.78 -9.08
C THR A 118 29.25 35.67 -8.66
N ASP A 119 29.68 34.65 -7.91
CA ASP A 119 28.89 33.42 -7.71
C ASP A 119 27.90 33.48 -6.53
N TRP A 120 28.19 34.24 -5.47
CA TRP A 120 27.21 34.46 -4.40
C TRP A 120 26.01 35.29 -4.87
N MET A 121 26.21 36.17 -5.87
CA MET A 121 25.12 36.92 -6.50
C MET A 121 24.21 35.99 -7.32
N ASN A 122 24.80 35.07 -8.08
CA ASN A 122 24.04 34.02 -8.77
C ASN A 122 23.29 33.12 -7.78
N ALA A 123 23.89 32.77 -6.64
CA ALA A 123 23.23 32.00 -5.58
C ALA A 123 22.05 32.78 -4.96
N LEU A 124 22.18 34.08 -4.71
CA LEU A 124 21.08 34.94 -4.25
C LEU A 124 19.97 35.08 -5.29
N GLU A 125 20.32 35.27 -6.56
CA GLU A 125 19.34 35.32 -7.66
C GLU A 125 18.57 34.01 -7.74
N LEU A 126 19.24 32.87 -7.67
CA LEU A 126 18.62 31.55 -7.70
C LEU A 126 17.72 31.31 -6.47
N MET A 127 18.17 31.73 -5.28
CA MET A 127 17.34 31.67 -4.06
C MET A 127 16.07 32.51 -4.18
N ASN A 128 16.17 33.71 -4.76
CA ASN A 128 15.00 34.55 -5.00
C ASN A 128 14.04 33.93 -6.05
N MET A 129 14.58 33.24 -7.06
CA MET A 129 13.75 32.48 -8.01
C MET A 129 13.05 31.31 -7.32
N TYR A 130 13.75 30.53 -6.49
CA TYR A 130 13.10 29.47 -5.71
C TYR A 130 11.98 30.03 -4.84
N GLN A 131 12.18 31.14 -4.12
CA GLN A 131 11.14 31.79 -3.32
C GLN A 131 9.94 32.30 -4.12
N LYS A 132 10.11 32.57 -5.42
CA LYS A 132 9.03 33.01 -6.31
C LYS A 132 8.14 31.84 -6.76
N HIS A 133 8.71 30.64 -6.87
CA HIS A 133 8.05 29.47 -7.47
C HIS A 133 7.73 28.35 -6.46
N LEU A 134 8.42 28.31 -5.33
CA LEU A 134 8.29 27.30 -4.28
C LEU A 134 7.76 27.95 -3.00
N ASP A 135 6.95 27.20 -2.26
CA ASP A 135 6.61 27.60 -0.89
C ASP A 135 7.75 27.30 0.10
N ASP A 136 7.52 27.64 1.36
CA ASP A 136 8.55 27.53 2.40
C ASP A 136 8.92 26.07 2.72
N GLU A 137 7.97 25.14 2.65
CA GLU A 137 8.18 23.72 2.95
C GLU A 137 8.89 23.02 1.80
N GLU A 138 8.48 23.33 0.56
CA GLU A 138 9.12 22.89 -0.67
C GLU A 138 10.57 23.35 -0.77
N LEU A 139 10.83 24.62 -0.42
CA LEU A 139 12.17 25.17 -0.42
C LEU A 139 13.05 24.55 0.66
N ASP A 140 12.54 24.37 1.88
CA ASP A 140 13.28 23.67 2.94
C ASP A 140 13.58 22.22 2.53
N ALA A 141 12.64 21.54 1.86
CA ALA A 141 12.83 20.18 1.35
C ALA A 141 13.91 20.11 0.26
N LEU A 142 13.92 21.06 -0.69
CA LEU A 142 14.91 21.14 -1.77
C LEU A 142 16.33 21.39 -1.26
N LEU A 143 16.48 22.21 -0.22
CA LEU A 143 17.78 22.59 0.32
C LEU A 143 18.31 21.60 1.37
N ALA A 144 17.51 20.62 1.76
CA ALA A 144 17.90 19.60 2.71
C ALA A 144 19.03 18.72 2.14
N SER A 145 20.03 18.42 2.97
CA SER A 145 21.10 17.48 2.66
C SER A 145 21.07 16.31 3.64
N GLY A 146 21.23 15.09 3.12
CA GLY A 146 21.27 13.88 3.93
C GLY A 146 21.47 12.62 3.08
N PRO A 147 21.45 11.42 3.68
CA PRO A 147 21.62 10.16 2.95
C PRO A 147 20.59 9.99 1.82
N GLU A 148 19.34 10.39 2.05
CA GLU A 148 18.21 10.21 1.15
C GLU A 148 17.90 11.43 0.25
N THR A 149 18.58 12.57 0.44
CA THR A 149 18.29 13.83 -0.27
C THR A 149 19.55 14.58 -0.64
N VAL A 150 19.58 15.16 -1.84
CA VAL A 150 20.71 15.93 -2.36
C VAL A 150 20.26 17.33 -2.76
N PRO A 151 20.89 18.40 -2.25
CA PRO A 151 20.56 19.74 -2.69
C PRO A 151 21.09 20.01 -4.11
N PRO A 152 20.58 21.01 -4.84
CA PRO A 152 21.08 21.38 -6.17
C PRO A 152 22.56 21.79 -6.21
N SER A 153 23.15 22.14 -5.07
CA SER A 153 24.58 22.47 -4.94
C SER A 153 25.49 21.27 -4.72
N ASP A 154 24.93 20.06 -4.58
CA ASP A 154 25.71 18.85 -4.31
C ASP A 154 26.68 18.56 -5.48
N PRO A 155 27.96 18.25 -5.20
CA PRO A 155 28.94 17.90 -6.24
C PRO A 155 28.51 16.74 -7.15
N ALA A 156 27.69 15.81 -6.65
CA ALA A 156 27.14 14.73 -7.48
C ALA A 156 26.18 15.25 -8.55
N TRP A 157 25.45 16.33 -8.27
CA TRP A 157 24.54 16.97 -9.21
C TRP A 157 25.31 17.83 -10.22
N THR A 158 26.20 18.71 -9.74
CA THR A 158 26.98 19.60 -10.61
C THR A 158 27.93 18.83 -11.53
N GLY A 159 28.59 17.79 -11.02
CA GLY A 159 29.44 16.90 -11.83
C GLY A 159 28.66 16.16 -12.91
N LEU A 160 27.42 15.74 -12.63
CA LEU A 160 26.58 15.09 -13.64
C LEU A 160 26.18 16.05 -14.77
N ILE A 161 25.91 17.32 -14.46
CA ILE A 161 25.63 18.34 -15.48
C ILE A 161 26.85 18.54 -16.39
N ASP A 162 28.06 18.52 -15.82
CA ASP A 162 29.30 18.63 -16.59
C ASP A 162 29.54 17.41 -17.48
N GLU A 163 29.32 16.20 -16.96
CA GLU A 163 29.38 14.96 -17.74
C GLU A 163 28.38 14.97 -18.92
N LEU A 164 27.15 15.44 -18.70
CA LEU A 164 26.15 15.60 -19.75
C LEU A 164 26.60 16.61 -20.82
N ARG A 165 27.21 17.73 -20.39
CA ARG A 165 27.72 18.73 -21.32
C ARG A 165 28.81 18.16 -22.22
N ILE A 166 29.73 17.39 -21.64
CA ILE A 166 30.81 16.73 -22.38
C ILE A 166 30.22 15.69 -23.34
N ALA A 167 29.30 14.84 -22.87
CA ALA A 167 28.65 13.82 -23.71
C ALA A 167 27.96 14.44 -24.95
N MET A 168 27.28 15.58 -24.80
CA MET A 168 26.66 16.28 -25.91
C MET A 168 27.67 16.96 -26.85
N GLN A 169 28.76 17.54 -26.31
CA GLN A 169 29.83 18.13 -27.11
C GLN A 169 30.55 17.08 -27.97
N ASP A 170 30.74 15.88 -27.42
CA ASP A 170 31.33 14.73 -28.10
C ASP A 170 30.34 14.01 -29.03
N ALA A 171 29.10 14.51 -29.13
CA ALA A 171 28.01 13.92 -29.93
C ALA A 171 27.77 12.43 -29.61
N LEU A 172 27.83 12.07 -28.31
CA LEU A 172 27.58 10.71 -27.85
C LEU A 172 26.15 10.26 -28.23
N PRO A 173 25.97 9.09 -28.87
CA PRO A 173 24.65 8.59 -29.21
C PRO A 173 23.80 8.30 -27.96
N THR A 174 22.53 8.71 -28.00
CA THR A 174 21.55 8.54 -26.90
C THR A 174 21.25 7.07 -26.60
N ASP A 175 21.44 6.17 -27.56
CA ASP A 175 21.24 4.73 -27.41
C ASP A 175 22.47 3.98 -26.89
N SER A 176 23.60 4.65 -26.68
CA SER A 176 24.83 4.04 -26.15
C SER A 176 24.73 3.70 -24.66
N ASP A 177 25.44 2.65 -24.22
CA ASP A 177 25.47 2.23 -22.81
C ASP A 177 25.91 3.38 -21.87
N ALA A 178 26.85 4.22 -22.32
CA ALA A 178 27.33 5.38 -21.57
C ALA A 178 26.23 6.45 -21.40
N ALA A 179 25.48 6.75 -22.47
CA ALA A 179 24.34 7.67 -22.39
C ALA A 179 23.23 7.14 -21.48
N GLN A 180 22.90 5.85 -21.59
CA GLN A 180 21.92 5.19 -20.74
C GLN A 180 22.32 5.23 -19.25
N ALA A 181 23.61 5.05 -18.95
CA ALA A 181 24.13 5.14 -17.59
C ALA A 181 23.99 6.56 -16.99
N LEU A 182 24.25 7.60 -17.81
CA LEU A 182 24.01 8.99 -17.42
C LEU A 182 22.53 9.25 -17.13
N ALA A 183 21.62 8.73 -17.97
CA ALA A 183 20.17 8.84 -17.79
C ALA A 183 19.68 8.21 -16.47
N TRP A 184 20.17 7.02 -16.12
CA TRP A 184 19.83 6.39 -14.85
C TRP A 184 20.34 7.17 -13.63
N ARG A 185 21.54 7.75 -13.71
CA ARG A 185 22.08 8.60 -12.64
C ARG A 185 21.26 9.89 -12.51
N TRP A 186 20.88 10.50 -13.64
CA TRP A 186 20.06 11.69 -13.69
C TRP A 186 18.73 11.49 -12.98
N ILE A 187 17.94 10.47 -13.37
CA ILE A 187 16.62 10.24 -12.77
C ILE A 187 16.71 9.95 -11.27
N ARG A 188 17.72 9.19 -10.82
CA ARG A 188 17.90 8.88 -9.39
C ARG A 188 18.26 10.11 -8.58
N LEU A 189 19.07 11.00 -9.12
CA LEU A 189 19.40 12.26 -8.45
C LEU A 189 18.21 13.23 -8.47
N VAL A 190 17.41 13.29 -9.54
CA VAL A 190 16.16 14.05 -9.55
C VAL A 190 15.22 13.55 -8.45
N ILE A 191 15.00 12.24 -8.36
CA ILE A 191 14.17 11.62 -7.32
C ILE A 191 14.68 11.97 -5.92
N ARG A 192 15.99 11.90 -5.67
CA ARG A 192 16.56 12.26 -4.35
C ARG A 192 16.45 13.75 -4.07
N MET A 193 16.72 14.60 -5.06
CA MET A 193 16.66 16.07 -4.93
C MET A 193 15.24 16.56 -4.64
N THR A 194 14.23 15.94 -5.26
CA THR A 194 12.83 16.30 -5.05
C THR A 194 12.18 15.46 -3.96
N ARG A 195 12.92 14.56 -3.31
CA ARG A 195 12.40 13.56 -2.35
C ARG A 195 11.21 12.77 -2.91
N ASN A 196 11.26 12.53 -4.21
CA ASN A 196 10.22 11.92 -5.05
C ASN A 196 8.88 12.68 -5.09
N ASP A 197 8.86 13.96 -4.73
CA ASP A 197 7.69 14.84 -4.85
C ASP A 197 7.51 15.26 -6.32
N PRO A 198 6.39 14.88 -6.98
CA PRO A 198 6.14 15.21 -8.37
C PRO A 198 5.80 16.68 -8.61
N ASP A 199 5.20 17.36 -7.63
CA ASP A 199 4.84 18.79 -7.74
C ASP A 199 6.11 19.64 -7.66
N LEU A 200 6.99 19.33 -6.71
CA LEU A 200 8.30 19.98 -6.60
C LEU A 200 9.14 19.75 -7.87
N ALA A 201 9.20 18.50 -8.37
CA ALA A 201 9.91 18.18 -9.61
C ALA A 201 9.36 18.97 -10.81
N THR A 202 8.03 19.07 -10.94
CA THR A 202 7.37 19.81 -12.01
C THR A 202 7.65 21.31 -11.91
N LYS A 203 7.57 21.90 -10.71
CA LYS A 203 7.88 23.32 -10.48
C LYS A 203 9.32 23.64 -10.85
N LEU A 204 10.28 22.78 -10.46
CA LEU A 204 11.69 22.94 -10.83
C LEU A 204 11.90 22.85 -12.33
N MET A 205 11.29 21.87 -13.01
CA MET A 205 11.39 21.76 -14.48
C MET A 205 10.76 22.99 -15.18
N LEU A 206 9.57 23.42 -14.75
CA LEU A 206 8.92 24.62 -15.29
C LEU A 206 9.74 25.89 -15.05
N MET A 207 10.39 26.01 -13.89
CA MET A 207 11.31 27.11 -13.59
C MET A 207 12.47 27.09 -14.59
N GLN A 208 13.08 25.92 -14.82
CA GLN A 208 14.15 25.79 -15.82
C GLN A 208 13.68 26.12 -17.23
N LEU A 209 12.42 25.84 -17.60
CA LEU A 209 11.88 26.19 -18.92
C LEU A 209 11.49 27.67 -19.06
N ARG A 210 11.00 28.30 -17.98
CA ARG A 210 10.42 29.67 -18.02
C ARG A 210 11.40 30.78 -17.63
N GLU A 211 12.44 30.48 -16.86
CA GLU A 211 13.40 31.47 -16.37
C GLU A 211 14.76 31.28 -17.08
N PRO A 212 15.07 32.02 -18.17
CA PRO A 212 16.34 31.89 -18.88
C PRO A 212 17.57 32.09 -17.99
N ARG A 213 17.42 32.92 -16.96
CA ARG A 213 18.47 33.20 -15.99
C ARG A 213 18.76 31.99 -15.10
N ALA A 214 17.75 31.20 -14.73
CA ALA A 214 17.95 29.96 -14.00
C ALA A 214 18.81 28.96 -14.80
N ARG A 215 18.56 28.83 -16.11
CA ARG A 215 19.37 27.99 -17.01
C ARG A 215 20.83 28.43 -17.10
N GLN A 216 21.07 29.74 -17.16
CA GLN A 216 22.42 30.29 -17.19
C GLN A 216 23.19 30.04 -15.89
N ILE A 217 22.51 30.09 -14.75
CA ILE A 217 23.13 29.90 -13.43
C ILE A 217 23.38 28.41 -13.17
N VAL A 218 22.38 27.55 -13.42
CA VAL A 218 22.47 26.11 -13.14
C VAL A 218 23.21 25.34 -14.24
N GLY A 219 23.26 25.87 -15.46
CA GLY A 219 23.97 25.27 -16.59
C GLY A 219 23.21 24.15 -17.30
N ILE A 220 21.93 23.96 -17.00
CA ILE A 220 21.04 22.99 -17.68
C ILE A 220 20.36 23.67 -18.86
N THR A 221 20.55 23.13 -20.05
CA THR A 221 19.94 23.61 -21.30
C THR A 221 18.68 22.80 -21.65
N VAL A 222 17.85 23.30 -22.58
CA VAL A 222 16.66 22.56 -23.03
C VAL A 222 17.10 21.33 -23.83
N GLU A 223 18.13 21.47 -24.64
CA GLU A 223 18.73 20.42 -25.44
C GLU A 223 19.30 19.30 -24.57
N MET A 224 19.87 19.62 -23.40
CA MET A 224 20.29 18.62 -22.41
C MET A 224 19.11 17.82 -21.86
N LEU A 225 17.98 18.47 -21.57
CA LEU A 225 16.78 17.81 -21.06
C LEU A 225 16.16 16.89 -22.11
N GLU A 226 16.14 17.31 -23.37
CA GLU A 226 15.68 16.47 -24.49
C GLU A 226 16.61 15.27 -24.71
N TRP A 227 17.93 15.49 -24.69
CA TRP A 227 18.92 14.43 -24.87
C TRP A 227 18.85 13.38 -23.77
N ILE A 228 18.71 13.81 -22.50
CA ILE A 228 18.66 12.86 -21.37
C ILE A 228 17.35 12.08 -21.32
N ASP A 229 16.22 12.69 -21.73
CA ASP A 229 14.93 12.00 -21.83
C ASP A 229 14.95 10.92 -22.94
N GLU A 230 15.56 11.23 -24.08
CA GLU A 230 15.76 10.27 -25.16
C GLU A 230 16.66 9.10 -24.71
N ALA A 231 17.79 9.40 -24.08
CA ALA A 231 18.69 8.39 -23.52
C ALA A 231 18.01 7.52 -22.46
N PHE A 232 17.16 8.11 -21.61
CA PHE A 232 16.39 7.38 -20.60
C PHE A 232 15.37 6.45 -21.23
N THR A 233 14.70 6.89 -22.31
CA THR A 233 13.78 6.05 -23.08
C THR A 233 14.50 4.84 -23.68
N HIS A 234 15.70 5.04 -24.25
CA HIS A 234 16.55 3.94 -24.71
C HIS A 234 16.93 2.97 -23.58
N ALA A 235 17.34 3.51 -22.42
CA ALA A 235 17.74 2.72 -21.26
C ALA A 235 16.62 1.80 -20.75
N ARG A 236 15.38 2.32 -20.67
CA ARG A 236 14.20 1.52 -20.33
C ARG A 236 13.93 0.43 -21.37
N CYS A 237 14.01 0.77 -22.66
CA CYS A 237 13.79 -0.20 -23.74
C CYS A 237 14.84 -1.33 -23.71
N ALA A 238 16.09 -1.04 -23.35
CA ALA A 238 17.14 -2.04 -23.20
C ALA A 238 16.83 -3.04 -22.08
N LEU A 239 16.27 -2.60 -20.95
CA LEU A 239 15.81 -3.49 -19.88
C LEU A 239 14.62 -4.36 -20.33
N PHE A 240 13.63 -3.78 -21.00
CA PHE A 240 12.49 -4.55 -21.54
C PHE A 240 12.95 -5.63 -22.52
N ALA A 241 13.92 -5.33 -23.39
CA ALA A 241 14.40 -6.26 -24.41
C ALA A 241 14.92 -7.60 -23.84
N LYS A 242 15.38 -7.63 -22.58
CA LYS A 242 15.82 -8.88 -21.91
C LYS A 242 14.69 -9.92 -21.74
N TYR A 243 13.43 -9.49 -21.77
CA TYR A 243 12.24 -10.32 -21.49
C TYR A 243 11.37 -10.57 -22.73
N LEU A 244 11.73 -9.94 -23.85
CA LEU A 244 10.92 -9.86 -25.06
C LEU A 244 11.62 -10.50 -26.25
N SER A 245 10.86 -10.99 -27.22
CA SER A 245 11.44 -11.33 -28.53
C SER A 245 11.90 -10.06 -29.25
N PRO A 246 12.79 -10.14 -30.26
CA PRO A 246 13.24 -8.96 -31.00
C PRO A 246 12.10 -8.12 -31.58
N ALA A 247 11.10 -8.76 -32.20
CA ALA A 247 9.93 -8.06 -32.75
C ALA A 247 9.07 -7.38 -31.66
N GLN A 248 8.95 -8.00 -30.49
CA GLN A 248 8.23 -7.42 -29.36
C GLN A 248 8.99 -6.24 -28.75
N ALA A 249 10.32 -6.35 -28.65
CA ALA A 249 11.18 -5.27 -28.15
C ALA A 249 11.12 -4.05 -29.09
N ASP A 250 11.12 -4.26 -30.41
CA ASP A 250 10.97 -3.20 -31.40
C ASP A 250 9.61 -2.49 -31.29
N GLU A 251 8.53 -3.27 -31.07
CA GLU A 251 7.19 -2.70 -30.88
C GLU A 251 7.08 -1.88 -29.59
N VAL A 252 7.60 -2.39 -28.47
CA VAL A 252 7.65 -1.64 -27.20
C VAL A 252 8.45 -0.37 -27.38
N ARG A 253 9.63 -0.44 -28.01
CA ARG A 253 10.48 0.72 -28.30
C ARG A 253 9.73 1.77 -29.11
N ARG A 254 9.11 1.38 -30.23
CA ARG A 254 8.32 2.28 -31.08
C ARG A 254 7.25 3.03 -30.30
N ARG A 255 6.55 2.33 -29.40
CA ARG A 255 5.50 2.93 -28.55
C ARG A 255 6.05 3.85 -27.47
N GLN A 256 7.12 3.46 -26.79
CA GLN A 256 7.77 4.30 -25.78
C GLN A 256 8.18 5.66 -26.37
N PHE A 257 8.79 5.69 -27.56
CA PHE A 257 9.16 6.95 -28.23
C PHE A 257 7.94 7.76 -28.71
N ALA A 258 6.85 7.10 -29.10
CA ALA A 258 5.63 7.80 -29.49
C ALA A 258 4.93 8.45 -28.28
N THR A 259 4.97 7.80 -27.11
CA THR A 259 4.24 8.25 -25.92
C THR A 259 5.07 9.17 -25.01
N ALA A 260 6.40 9.09 -25.03
CA ALA A 260 7.29 9.93 -24.21
C ALA A 260 6.98 11.44 -24.35
N LYS A 261 6.64 11.89 -25.56
CA LYS A 261 6.38 13.31 -25.84
C LYS A 261 5.05 13.84 -25.28
N ASN A 262 4.12 12.97 -24.90
CA ASN A 262 2.75 13.36 -24.55
C ASN A 262 2.56 13.71 -23.07
N HIS A 263 3.57 13.54 -22.21
CA HIS A 263 3.52 13.85 -20.77
C HIS A 263 2.30 13.26 -20.01
N ALA A 264 1.68 12.21 -20.55
CA ALA A 264 0.45 11.65 -20.02
C ALA A 264 0.65 10.87 -18.71
N TRP A 265 1.83 10.26 -18.54
CA TRP A 265 2.19 9.50 -17.33
C TRP A 265 2.33 10.41 -16.10
N PRO A 266 3.15 11.48 -16.11
CA PRO A 266 3.27 12.39 -14.96
C PRO A 266 1.93 12.98 -14.49
N ALA A 267 1.09 13.42 -15.43
CA ALA A 267 -0.22 13.99 -15.09
C ALA A 267 -1.12 12.97 -14.39
N LEU A 268 -1.16 11.73 -14.89
CA LEU A 268 -1.98 10.67 -14.30
C LEU A 268 -1.48 10.21 -12.93
N VAL A 269 -0.15 10.17 -12.74
CA VAL A 269 0.49 9.89 -11.45
C VAL A 269 0.15 10.97 -10.43
N ALA A 270 0.23 12.25 -10.81
CA ALA A 270 -0.13 13.37 -9.93
C ALA A 270 -1.62 13.34 -9.54
N GLU A 271 -2.52 13.09 -10.51
CA GLU A 271 -3.96 12.95 -10.22
C GLU A 271 -4.24 11.82 -9.22
N LEU A 272 -3.58 10.66 -9.37
CA LEU A 272 -3.75 9.53 -8.46
C LEU A 272 -3.21 9.84 -7.07
N ARG A 273 -2.04 10.47 -6.99
CA ARG A 273 -1.40 10.85 -5.73
C ARG A 273 -2.23 11.86 -4.95
N ALA A 274 -2.79 12.87 -5.61
CA ALA A 274 -3.69 13.83 -4.97
C ALA A 274 -4.92 13.15 -4.33
N ASN A 275 -5.47 12.10 -4.96
CA ASN A 275 -6.56 11.31 -4.37
C ASN A 275 -6.09 10.48 -3.15
N MET A 276 -4.91 9.88 -3.24
CA MET A 276 -4.30 9.13 -2.14
C MET A 276 -4.07 10.03 -0.91
N GLU A 277 -3.46 11.19 -1.11
CA GLU A 277 -3.13 12.15 -0.05
C GLU A 277 -4.38 12.80 0.55
N ALA A 278 -5.43 13.01 -0.25
CA ALA A 278 -6.74 13.43 0.22
C ALA A 278 -7.52 12.33 0.97
N GLY A 279 -6.98 11.11 1.05
CA GLY A 279 -7.60 9.97 1.74
C GLY A 279 -8.85 9.43 1.04
N VAL A 280 -8.98 9.66 -0.28
CA VAL A 280 -10.11 9.15 -1.07
C VAL A 280 -10.05 7.63 -1.11
N ASP A 281 -11.18 6.95 -0.86
CA ASP A 281 -11.20 5.49 -0.96
C ASP A 281 -10.85 5.04 -2.38
N ALA A 282 -10.00 4.01 -2.47
CA ALA A 282 -9.49 3.51 -3.74
C ALA A 282 -10.59 2.95 -4.65
N GLY A 283 -11.74 2.53 -4.09
CA GLY A 283 -12.93 2.11 -4.82
C GLY A 283 -13.82 3.22 -5.33
N ALA A 284 -13.60 4.46 -4.89
CA ALA A 284 -14.46 5.57 -5.26
C ALA A 284 -14.40 5.86 -6.77
N ALA A 285 -15.54 6.30 -7.33
CA ALA A 285 -15.67 6.57 -8.75
C ALA A 285 -14.57 7.47 -9.37
N PRO A 286 -14.08 8.53 -8.69
CA PRO A 286 -12.97 9.35 -9.20
C PRO A 286 -11.68 8.55 -9.41
N VAL A 287 -11.34 7.68 -8.46
CA VAL A 287 -10.14 6.83 -8.52
C VAL A 287 -10.29 5.76 -9.60
N GLN A 288 -11.50 5.20 -9.75
CA GLN A 288 -11.78 4.22 -10.81
C GLN A 288 -11.68 4.81 -12.23
N ALA A 289 -12.06 6.08 -12.40
CA ALA A 289 -11.84 6.78 -13.67
C ALA A 289 -10.34 6.97 -13.96
N ILE A 290 -9.51 7.19 -12.94
CA ILE A 290 -8.04 7.25 -13.07
C ILE A 290 -7.48 5.87 -13.45
N VAL A 291 -7.91 4.80 -12.78
CA VAL A 291 -7.47 3.42 -13.08
C VAL A 291 -7.78 3.02 -14.52
N LYS A 292 -8.97 3.33 -15.05
CA LYS A 292 -9.33 3.04 -16.44
C LYS A 292 -8.40 3.77 -17.42
N ARG A 293 -8.11 5.05 -17.17
CA ARG A 293 -7.14 5.82 -17.97
C ARG A 293 -5.73 5.25 -17.84
N TRP A 294 -5.34 4.76 -16.66
CA TRP A 294 -4.05 4.11 -16.42
C TRP A 294 -3.88 2.85 -17.25
N GLN A 295 -4.89 1.97 -17.26
CA GLN A 295 -4.88 0.76 -18.08
C GLN A 295 -4.78 1.07 -19.58
N GLN A 296 -5.53 2.08 -20.04
CA GLN A 296 -5.49 2.50 -21.44
C GLN A 296 -4.11 3.07 -21.80
N LEU A 297 -3.58 3.97 -20.99
CA LEU A 297 -2.25 4.56 -21.22
C LEU A 297 -1.15 3.50 -21.18
N PHE A 298 -1.27 2.48 -20.32
CA PHE A 298 -0.38 1.32 -20.30
C PHE A 298 -0.39 0.59 -21.64
N ARG A 299 -1.57 0.23 -22.15
CA ARG A 299 -1.69 -0.41 -23.46
C ARG A 299 -1.08 0.45 -24.57
N ASP A 300 -1.43 1.73 -24.61
CA ASP A 300 -0.94 2.65 -25.63
C ASP A 300 0.60 2.77 -25.60
N SER A 301 1.18 2.79 -24.40
CA SER A 301 2.62 2.96 -24.17
C SER A 301 3.46 1.72 -24.42
N PHE A 302 2.89 0.51 -24.34
CA PHE A 302 3.69 -0.71 -24.31
C PHE A 302 3.25 -1.80 -25.29
N CYS A 303 1.96 -2.14 -25.37
CA CYS A 303 1.55 -3.42 -25.98
C CYS A 303 0.36 -3.34 -26.94
N GLY A 304 -0.38 -2.23 -26.98
CA GLY A 304 -1.67 -2.17 -27.67
C GLY A 304 -2.62 -3.25 -27.17
N ASP A 305 -3.26 -3.96 -28.12
CA ASP A 305 -4.20 -5.05 -27.83
C ASP A 305 -3.53 -6.44 -27.76
N ASP A 306 -2.19 -6.52 -27.83
CA ASP A 306 -1.47 -7.79 -27.71
C ASP A 306 -1.35 -8.22 -26.23
N ALA A 307 -2.24 -9.13 -25.82
CA ALA A 307 -2.29 -9.65 -24.46
C ALA A 307 -1.04 -10.46 -24.05
N VAL A 308 -0.33 -11.07 -25.00
CA VAL A 308 0.90 -11.84 -24.72
C VAL A 308 2.05 -10.86 -24.45
N LEU A 309 2.15 -9.81 -25.25
CA LEU A 309 3.11 -8.73 -25.04
C LEU A 309 2.80 -7.98 -23.73
N GLU A 310 1.53 -7.70 -23.46
CA GLU A 310 1.11 -7.09 -22.19
C GLU A 310 1.59 -7.90 -20.98
N ALA A 311 1.35 -9.21 -20.98
CA ALA A 311 1.78 -10.09 -19.90
C ALA A 311 3.31 -10.09 -19.71
N ARG A 312 4.08 -10.07 -20.80
CA ARG A 312 5.55 -10.03 -20.74
C ARG A 312 6.09 -8.68 -20.27
N VAL A 313 5.50 -7.57 -20.70
CA VAL A 313 5.87 -6.22 -20.22
C VAL A 313 5.59 -6.11 -18.73
N ARG A 314 4.44 -6.62 -18.25
CA ARG A 314 4.13 -6.67 -16.82
C ARG A 314 5.11 -7.53 -16.04
N ASP A 315 5.52 -8.69 -16.56
CA ASP A 315 6.55 -9.54 -15.96
C ASP A 315 7.91 -8.83 -15.86
N ALA A 316 8.33 -8.11 -16.92
CA ALA A 316 9.54 -7.31 -16.90
C ALA A 316 9.49 -6.21 -15.83
N LEU A 317 8.37 -5.47 -15.74
CA LEU A 317 8.16 -4.44 -14.70
C LEU A 317 8.22 -5.00 -13.29
N MET A 318 7.76 -6.23 -13.06
CA MET A 318 7.84 -6.88 -11.74
C MET A 318 9.26 -7.34 -11.38
N ARG A 319 10.07 -7.72 -12.38
CA ARG A 319 11.40 -8.31 -12.16
C ARG A 319 12.56 -7.30 -12.19
N GLU A 320 12.38 -6.16 -12.84
CA GLU A 320 13.40 -5.11 -12.96
C GLU A 320 12.98 -3.89 -12.11
N PRO A 321 13.55 -3.70 -10.90
CA PRO A 321 13.24 -2.56 -10.04
C PRO A 321 13.46 -1.21 -10.74
N ASP A 322 14.49 -1.11 -11.58
CA ASP A 322 14.79 0.10 -12.35
C ASP A 322 13.67 0.50 -13.32
N LEU A 323 12.88 -0.46 -13.82
CA LEU A 323 11.73 -0.14 -14.68
C LEU A 323 10.56 0.50 -13.91
N GLN A 324 10.52 0.35 -12.59
CA GLN A 324 9.54 0.98 -11.70
C GLN A 324 9.95 2.39 -11.26
N LEU A 325 11.21 2.79 -11.50
CA LEU A 325 11.67 4.14 -11.20
C LEU A 325 10.92 5.18 -12.04
N GLY A 326 10.32 6.15 -11.35
CA GLY A 326 9.70 7.32 -11.93
C GLY A 326 9.35 8.35 -10.87
N ILE A 327 9.31 9.62 -11.26
CA ILE A 327 8.99 10.73 -10.37
C ILE A 327 7.56 10.57 -9.85
N GLY A 328 7.38 10.63 -8.53
CA GLY A 328 6.09 10.47 -7.89
C GLY A 328 5.57 9.04 -7.90
N LEU A 329 6.36 8.04 -8.33
CA LEU A 329 6.07 6.62 -8.14
C LEU A 329 6.85 6.12 -6.93
N ASP A 330 6.14 5.71 -5.89
CA ASP A 330 6.70 5.03 -4.72
C ASP A 330 5.80 3.84 -4.34
N ASP A 331 6.28 3.03 -3.41
CA ASP A 331 5.58 1.82 -2.95
C ASP A 331 4.17 2.14 -2.43
N SER A 332 3.97 3.32 -1.83
CA SER A 332 2.66 3.71 -1.29
C SER A 332 1.65 4.02 -2.39
N LEU A 333 2.06 4.75 -3.43
CA LEU A 333 1.21 5.06 -4.57
C LEU A 333 0.94 3.81 -5.41
N LEU A 334 1.94 2.94 -5.58
CA LEU A 334 1.77 1.66 -6.27
C LEU A 334 0.78 0.76 -5.50
N ALA A 335 0.87 0.67 -4.17
CA ALA A 335 -0.09 -0.05 -3.34
C ALA A 335 -1.51 0.55 -3.43
N TYR A 336 -1.63 1.88 -3.49
CA TYR A 336 -2.92 2.55 -3.64
C TYR A 336 -3.54 2.33 -5.01
N LEU A 337 -2.77 2.48 -6.10
CA LEU A 337 -3.18 2.15 -7.46
C LEU A 337 -3.67 0.71 -7.57
N HIS A 338 -2.92 -0.19 -6.96
CA HIS A 338 -3.20 -1.60 -6.93
C HIS A 338 -4.51 -1.91 -6.19
N LYS A 339 -4.71 -1.33 -4.99
CA LYS A 339 -5.99 -1.35 -4.28
C LYS A 339 -7.14 -0.84 -5.17
N ALA A 340 -6.93 0.26 -5.88
CA ALA A 340 -7.94 0.82 -6.78
C ALA A 340 -8.27 -0.12 -7.94
N HIS A 341 -7.27 -0.78 -8.54
CA HIS A 341 -7.49 -1.76 -9.59
C HIS A 341 -8.34 -2.95 -9.16
N ILE A 342 -8.30 -3.29 -7.87
CA ILE A 342 -9.07 -4.38 -7.27
C ILE A 342 -10.52 -3.95 -7.04
N VAL A 343 -10.74 -2.77 -6.44
CA VAL A 343 -12.07 -2.38 -5.93
C VAL A 343 -13.05 -1.94 -7.02
N GLY A 344 -12.60 -1.39 -8.16
CA GLY A 344 -13.52 -1.06 -9.27
C GLY A 344 -13.25 -1.79 -10.56
N ARG A 345 -12.73 -3.03 -10.45
CA ARG A 345 -13.29 -4.06 -11.32
C ARG A 345 -14.79 -4.08 -11.08
N ASP A 346 -15.54 -3.85 -12.15
CA ASP A 346 -16.95 -4.17 -12.20
C ASP A 346 -17.08 -5.64 -11.78
N MET A 347 -17.50 -5.87 -10.54
CA MET A 347 -17.85 -7.18 -9.99
C MET A 347 -19.20 -7.64 -10.56
N SER A 348 -19.56 -7.20 -11.76
CA SER A 348 -20.42 -7.99 -12.64
C SER A 348 -19.77 -9.37 -12.76
N PRO A 349 -20.47 -10.45 -12.40
CA PRO A 349 -19.85 -11.73 -12.15
C PRO A 349 -19.14 -12.24 -13.40
N ILE A 350 -17.81 -12.34 -13.34
CA ILE A 350 -17.07 -13.34 -14.10
C ILE A 350 -17.30 -14.68 -13.37
N ASP A 351 -18.56 -15.10 -13.23
CA ASP A 351 -18.96 -16.43 -12.71
C ASP A 351 -18.95 -17.44 -13.85
N ALA A 352 -17.76 -17.75 -14.35
CA ALA A 352 -17.63 -18.85 -15.31
C ALA A 352 -16.44 -19.77 -15.05
N GLY A 353 -15.70 -19.62 -13.94
CA GLY A 353 -14.54 -20.46 -13.65
C GLY A 353 -14.25 -20.64 -12.16
N PRO A 354 -13.42 -21.62 -11.79
CA PRO A 354 -13.01 -21.87 -10.41
C PRO A 354 -12.21 -20.67 -9.91
N LYS A 355 -12.29 -20.43 -8.59
CA LYS A 355 -11.50 -19.39 -7.96
C LYS A 355 -9.99 -19.62 -8.18
N PRO A 356 -9.17 -18.55 -8.27
CA PRO A 356 -7.73 -18.64 -8.50
C PRO A 356 -7.00 -19.60 -7.56
N SER A 357 -7.32 -19.59 -6.27
CA SER A 357 -6.73 -20.47 -5.26
C SER A 357 -7.04 -21.95 -5.55
N ALA A 358 -8.28 -22.26 -5.92
CA ALA A 358 -8.71 -23.61 -6.28
C ALA A 358 -7.95 -24.14 -7.52
N LEU A 359 -7.76 -23.29 -8.53
CA LEU A 359 -6.98 -23.64 -9.72
C LEU A 359 -5.49 -23.84 -9.40
N MET A 360 -4.90 -23.01 -8.55
CA MET A 360 -3.52 -23.17 -8.10
C MET A 360 -3.33 -24.50 -7.36
N VAL A 361 -4.21 -24.81 -6.41
CA VAL A 361 -4.16 -26.05 -5.63
C VAL A 361 -4.29 -27.28 -6.54
N ALA A 362 -5.24 -27.26 -7.49
CA ALA A 362 -5.38 -28.32 -8.49
C ALA A 362 -4.13 -28.47 -9.36
N THR A 363 -3.51 -27.35 -9.74
CA THR A 363 -2.26 -27.35 -10.53
C THR A 363 -1.10 -27.96 -9.74
N GLN A 364 -0.99 -27.68 -8.43
CA GLN A 364 0.03 -28.30 -7.58
C GLN A 364 -0.18 -29.82 -7.43
N ARG A 365 -1.43 -30.29 -7.30
CA ARG A 365 -1.74 -31.73 -7.32
C ARG A 365 -1.40 -32.37 -8.66
N ALA A 366 -1.66 -31.69 -9.78
CA ALA A 366 -1.29 -32.18 -11.10
C ALA A 366 0.22 -32.23 -11.32
N ALA A 367 0.95 -31.21 -10.84
CA ALA A 367 2.40 -31.19 -10.84
C ALA A 367 2.98 -32.38 -10.06
N HIS A 368 2.36 -32.75 -8.93
CA HIS A 368 2.75 -33.92 -8.14
C HIS A 368 2.69 -35.21 -8.96
N GLN A 369 1.62 -35.39 -9.75
CA GLN A 369 1.47 -36.56 -10.62
C GLN A 369 2.60 -36.67 -11.66
N LEU A 370 3.16 -35.54 -12.10
CA LEU A 370 4.20 -35.48 -13.13
C LEU A 370 5.63 -35.55 -12.57
N LEU A 371 5.87 -34.96 -11.40
CA LEU A 371 7.23 -34.71 -10.90
C LEU A 371 7.71 -35.69 -9.84
N ASP A 372 6.83 -36.08 -8.92
CA ASP A 372 7.28 -36.65 -7.65
C ASP A 372 7.05 -38.16 -7.63
N ARG A 373 8.02 -38.92 -7.11
CA ARG A 373 7.93 -40.39 -6.97
C ARG A 373 8.64 -40.83 -5.70
N PRO A 374 8.04 -41.73 -4.88
CA PRO A 374 6.71 -42.33 -5.03
C PRO A 374 5.58 -41.32 -4.75
N LEU A 375 4.40 -41.48 -5.34
CA LEU A 375 3.28 -40.54 -5.09
C LEU A 375 2.84 -40.57 -3.62
N VAL A 376 2.64 -39.39 -3.02
CA VAL A 376 2.03 -39.22 -1.69
C VAL A 376 0.51 -39.25 -1.83
N LEU A 377 0.00 -38.61 -2.88
CA LEU A 377 -1.40 -38.61 -3.25
C LEU A 377 -1.52 -39.04 -4.72
N ASP A 378 -2.08 -40.22 -4.96
CA ASP A 378 -2.36 -40.70 -6.32
C ASP A 378 -3.68 -40.07 -6.80
N ASP A 379 -3.58 -39.05 -7.65
CA ASP A 379 -4.72 -38.26 -8.13
C ASP A 379 -4.81 -38.34 -9.65
N PRO A 380 -5.40 -39.43 -10.20
CA PRO A 380 -5.46 -39.67 -11.64
C PRO A 380 -6.29 -38.61 -12.38
N VAL A 381 -7.12 -37.83 -11.67
CA VAL A 381 -7.97 -36.79 -12.24
C VAL A 381 -7.28 -35.41 -12.24
N ALA A 382 -6.23 -35.21 -11.42
CA ALA A 382 -5.60 -33.91 -11.21
C ALA A 382 -5.17 -33.21 -12.50
N LEU A 383 -4.61 -33.94 -13.46
CA LEU A 383 -4.14 -33.35 -14.71
C LEU A 383 -5.30 -33.08 -15.69
N ALA A 384 -6.26 -33.99 -15.76
CA ALA A 384 -7.38 -33.92 -16.70
C ALA A 384 -8.37 -32.81 -16.32
N ILE A 385 -8.59 -32.57 -15.03
CA ILE A 385 -9.52 -31.52 -14.55
C ILE A 385 -9.05 -30.09 -14.88
N LEU A 386 -7.76 -29.89 -15.16
CA LEU A 386 -7.22 -28.61 -15.66
C LEU A 386 -7.61 -28.33 -17.12
N GLY A 387 -8.15 -29.32 -17.83
CA GLY A 387 -8.40 -29.27 -19.28
C GLY A 387 -7.11 -29.39 -20.11
N ALA A 388 -7.27 -29.62 -21.41
CA ALA A 388 -6.14 -29.85 -22.33
C ALA A 388 -5.14 -28.68 -22.33
N THR A 389 -5.63 -27.44 -22.38
CA THR A 389 -4.79 -26.24 -22.34
C THR A 389 -4.05 -26.09 -21.01
N GLY A 390 -4.75 -26.25 -19.87
CA GLY A 390 -4.12 -26.14 -18.55
C GLY A 390 -3.07 -27.21 -18.30
N ALA A 391 -3.36 -28.46 -18.70
CA ALA A 391 -2.40 -29.55 -18.65
C ALA A 391 -1.17 -29.30 -19.53
N GLN A 392 -1.35 -28.72 -20.73
CA GLN A 392 -0.23 -28.36 -21.60
C GLN A 392 0.62 -27.23 -21.01
N VAL A 393 -0.01 -26.16 -20.52
CA VAL A 393 0.70 -25.05 -19.85
C VAL A 393 1.52 -25.54 -18.67
N LEU A 394 0.98 -26.47 -17.86
CA LEU A 394 1.72 -27.09 -16.76
C LEU A 394 2.96 -27.84 -17.28
N ARG A 395 2.82 -28.67 -18.33
CA ARG A 395 3.96 -29.40 -18.90
C ARG A 395 5.01 -28.47 -19.49
N ASP A 396 4.59 -27.43 -20.20
CA ASP A 396 5.50 -26.45 -20.81
C ASP A 396 6.28 -25.63 -19.78
N ASN A 397 5.75 -25.51 -18.56
CA ASN A 397 6.34 -24.75 -17.46
C ASN A 397 6.74 -25.62 -16.27
N ILE A 398 6.99 -26.93 -16.50
CA ILE A 398 7.17 -27.90 -15.43
C ILE A 398 8.35 -27.57 -14.50
N ASP A 399 9.38 -26.93 -15.02
CA ASP A 399 10.57 -26.54 -14.24
C ASP A 399 10.25 -25.47 -13.18
N ARG A 400 9.21 -24.64 -13.37
CA ARG A 400 8.77 -23.69 -12.34
C ARG A 400 8.29 -24.40 -11.07
N PHE A 401 7.78 -25.62 -11.20
CA PHE A 401 7.32 -26.43 -10.08
C PHE A 401 8.49 -27.14 -9.36
N ARG A 402 9.73 -27.02 -9.85
CA ARG A 402 10.92 -27.51 -9.15
C ARG A 402 11.53 -26.47 -8.20
N ASP A 403 11.07 -25.22 -8.26
CA ASP A 403 11.50 -24.15 -7.33
C ASP A 403 11.15 -24.50 -5.87
N PRO A 404 12.03 -24.23 -4.88
CA PRO A 404 11.78 -24.55 -3.48
C PRO A 404 10.45 -24.03 -2.93
N THR A 405 9.99 -22.84 -3.36
CA THR A 405 8.71 -22.27 -2.95
C THR A 405 7.54 -23.10 -3.47
N SER A 406 7.61 -23.49 -4.75
CA SER A 406 6.58 -24.35 -5.34
C SER A 406 6.62 -25.77 -4.78
N VAL A 407 7.80 -26.29 -4.45
CA VAL A 407 7.96 -27.60 -3.81
C VAL A 407 7.33 -27.60 -2.42
N GLY A 408 7.58 -26.56 -1.62
CA GLY A 408 6.95 -26.41 -0.30
C GLY A 408 5.43 -26.29 -0.38
N MET A 409 4.92 -25.50 -1.32
CA MET A 409 3.48 -25.38 -1.57
C MET A 409 2.87 -26.71 -2.02
N ARG A 410 3.51 -27.40 -2.96
CA ARG A 410 3.06 -28.73 -3.44
C ARG A 410 3.03 -29.73 -2.30
N SER A 411 4.07 -29.77 -1.47
CA SER A 411 4.17 -30.63 -0.28
C SER A 411 3.01 -30.40 0.69
N SER A 412 2.72 -29.13 1.01
CA SER A 412 1.58 -28.77 1.85
C SER A 412 0.25 -29.24 1.25
N VAL A 413 0.03 -28.97 -0.05
CA VAL A 413 -1.21 -29.31 -0.75
C VAL A 413 -1.46 -30.82 -0.80
N ILE A 414 -0.45 -31.63 -1.13
CA ILE A 414 -0.64 -33.09 -1.25
C ILE A 414 -0.79 -33.75 0.12
N VAL A 415 -0.05 -33.28 1.14
CA VAL A 415 -0.09 -33.87 2.48
C VAL A 415 -1.40 -33.57 3.18
N ARG A 416 -1.91 -32.33 3.10
CA ARG A 416 -3.22 -32.00 3.69
C ARG A 416 -4.36 -32.79 3.06
N SER A 417 -4.32 -32.98 1.74
CA SER A 417 -5.29 -33.83 1.02
C SER A 417 -5.14 -35.31 1.40
N ARG A 418 -3.91 -35.82 1.53
CA ARG A 418 -3.66 -37.21 1.96
C ARG A 418 -4.14 -37.45 3.39
N LEU A 419 -3.90 -36.51 4.30
CA LEU A 419 -4.38 -36.60 5.69
C LEU A 419 -5.91 -36.65 5.75
N ALA A 420 -6.59 -35.83 4.96
CA ALA A 420 -8.06 -35.86 4.89
C ALA A 420 -8.60 -37.21 4.41
N GLU A 421 -7.93 -37.85 3.45
CA GLU A 421 -8.31 -39.19 2.99
C GLU A 421 -7.99 -40.30 3.97
N ASP A 422 -6.87 -40.21 4.71
CA ASP A 422 -6.58 -41.16 5.80
C ASP A 422 -7.66 -41.05 6.89
N VAL A 423 -7.99 -39.82 7.33
CA VAL A 423 -9.05 -39.58 8.33
C VAL A 423 -10.40 -40.10 7.84
N TRP A 424 -10.73 -39.89 6.57
CA TRP A 424 -11.95 -40.40 5.97
C TRP A 424 -11.94 -41.93 5.89
N GLY A 425 -10.85 -42.55 5.44
CA GLY A 425 -10.70 -44.00 5.37
C GLY A 425 -10.89 -44.67 6.73
N GLU A 426 -10.19 -44.19 7.76
CA GLU A 426 -10.32 -44.66 9.15
C GLU A 426 -11.76 -44.50 9.68
N ALA A 427 -12.47 -43.45 9.28
CA ALA A 427 -13.87 -43.26 9.64
C ALA A 427 -14.82 -44.24 8.93
N VAL A 428 -14.57 -44.53 7.65
CA VAL A 428 -15.34 -45.53 6.90
C VAL A 428 -15.17 -46.92 7.51
N GLU A 429 -13.96 -47.29 7.92
CA GLU A 429 -13.69 -48.54 8.64
C GLU A 429 -14.48 -48.63 9.96
N ARG A 430 -14.66 -47.49 10.65
CA ARG A 430 -15.48 -47.39 11.87
C ARG A 430 -16.98 -47.35 11.63
N GLY A 431 -17.44 -47.44 10.39
CA GLY A 431 -18.86 -47.48 10.06
C GLY A 431 -19.48 -46.15 9.66
N ILE A 432 -18.70 -45.06 9.58
CA ILE A 432 -19.21 -43.76 9.11
C ILE A 432 -19.48 -43.83 7.61
N ARG A 433 -20.62 -43.29 7.17
CA ARG A 433 -21.10 -43.39 5.77
C ARG A 433 -21.40 -42.04 5.12
N GLN A 434 -21.02 -40.93 5.75
CA GLN A 434 -21.17 -39.59 5.18
C GLN A 434 -19.83 -38.86 5.20
N TYR A 435 -19.43 -38.35 4.04
CA TYR A 435 -18.24 -37.52 3.88
C TYR A 435 -18.63 -36.21 3.20
N VAL A 436 -18.26 -35.09 3.80
CA VAL A 436 -18.61 -33.75 3.32
C VAL A 436 -17.33 -32.99 3.03
N VAL A 437 -17.19 -32.46 1.81
CA VAL A 437 -16.08 -31.59 1.41
C VAL A 437 -16.62 -30.17 1.33
N LEU A 438 -16.21 -29.32 2.27
CA LEU A 438 -16.62 -27.92 2.37
C LEU A 438 -15.65 -27.05 1.56
N GLY A 439 -16.19 -26.24 0.63
CA GLY A 439 -15.40 -25.50 -0.36
C GLY A 439 -14.67 -26.45 -1.30
N ALA A 440 -15.42 -27.37 -1.90
CA ALA A 440 -14.86 -28.47 -2.67
C ALA A 440 -13.99 -28.04 -3.86
N GLY A 441 -14.21 -26.86 -4.44
CA GLY A 441 -13.43 -26.29 -5.52
C GLY A 441 -13.21 -27.31 -6.64
N LEU A 442 -11.95 -27.66 -6.84
CA LEU A 442 -11.51 -28.69 -7.79
C LEU A 442 -11.03 -29.98 -7.09
N ASP A 443 -11.49 -30.28 -5.88
CA ASP A 443 -11.22 -31.52 -5.17
C ASP A 443 -11.60 -32.75 -6.00
N THR A 444 -10.87 -33.84 -5.83
CA THR A 444 -11.01 -35.04 -6.66
C THR A 444 -11.11 -36.33 -5.83
N SER A 445 -11.30 -36.21 -4.51
CA SER A 445 -11.38 -37.33 -3.56
C SER A 445 -12.46 -38.33 -3.94
N ALA A 446 -13.65 -37.86 -4.35
CA ALA A 446 -14.73 -38.73 -4.81
C ALA A 446 -14.35 -39.65 -5.98
N PHE A 447 -13.45 -39.20 -6.86
CA PHE A 447 -13.00 -39.95 -8.03
C PHE A 447 -11.87 -40.93 -7.71
N ARG A 448 -11.19 -40.76 -6.57
CA ARG A 448 -10.14 -41.68 -6.09
C ARG A 448 -10.69 -42.87 -5.32
N HIS A 449 -11.96 -42.80 -4.89
CA HIS A 449 -12.63 -43.84 -4.10
C HIS A 449 -13.94 -44.35 -4.75
N PRO A 450 -13.91 -44.84 -6.01
CA PRO A 450 -15.13 -45.15 -6.78
C PRO A 450 -15.99 -46.30 -6.23
N GLY A 451 -15.49 -47.07 -5.25
CA GLY A 451 -16.20 -48.17 -4.59
C GLY A 451 -16.59 -47.91 -3.14
N THR A 452 -16.48 -46.67 -2.67
CA THR A 452 -16.82 -46.34 -1.28
C THR A 452 -18.31 -46.58 -0.97
N LEU A 453 -18.60 -47.06 0.23
CA LEU A 453 -19.96 -47.17 0.77
C LEU A 453 -20.45 -45.84 1.36
N ALA A 454 -19.58 -44.83 1.45
CA ALA A 454 -19.94 -43.51 1.95
C ALA A 454 -20.62 -42.69 0.85
N ARG A 455 -21.62 -41.90 1.24
CA ARG A 455 -22.16 -40.82 0.42
C ARG A 455 -21.26 -39.60 0.58
N ILE A 456 -20.87 -39.02 -0.54
CA ILE A 456 -19.95 -37.88 -0.60
C ILE A 456 -20.74 -36.65 -0.98
N PHE A 457 -20.60 -35.58 -0.21
CA PHE A 457 -21.27 -34.30 -0.44
C PHE A 457 -20.21 -33.24 -0.71
N GLU A 458 -20.17 -32.70 -1.93
CA GLU A 458 -19.30 -31.57 -2.25
C GLU A 458 -20.11 -30.28 -2.12
N VAL A 459 -19.70 -29.40 -1.20
CA VAL A 459 -20.33 -28.10 -0.97
C VAL A 459 -19.45 -27.02 -1.59
N ASP A 460 -19.97 -26.29 -2.57
CA ASP A 460 -19.30 -25.15 -3.18
C ASP A 460 -20.30 -24.22 -3.91
N LEU A 461 -19.80 -23.09 -4.39
CA LEU A 461 -20.55 -22.13 -5.19
C LEU A 461 -21.15 -22.80 -6.44
N PRO A 462 -22.40 -22.45 -6.81
CA PRO A 462 -23.06 -23.00 -7.99
C PRO A 462 -22.23 -22.88 -9.27
N ALA A 463 -21.57 -21.74 -9.48
CA ALA A 463 -20.73 -21.49 -10.66
C ALA A 463 -19.50 -22.40 -10.71
N THR A 464 -18.80 -22.59 -9.58
CA THR A 464 -17.64 -23.50 -9.47
C THR A 464 -18.05 -24.93 -9.79
N GLN A 465 -19.16 -25.41 -9.22
CA GLN A 465 -19.64 -26.77 -9.46
C GLN A 465 -20.06 -26.98 -10.92
N ALA A 466 -20.78 -26.02 -11.51
CA ALA A 466 -21.17 -26.09 -12.92
C ALA A 466 -19.94 -26.18 -13.83
N TRP A 467 -18.90 -25.39 -13.54
CA TRP A 467 -17.63 -25.45 -14.28
C TRP A 467 -16.93 -26.80 -14.14
N LYS A 468 -16.80 -27.30 -12.91
CA LYS A 468 -16.17 -28.60 -12.63
C LYS A 468 -16.88 -29.73 -13.37
N GLN A 469 -18.22 -29.74 -13.31
CA GLN A 469 -19.03 -30.73 -14.03
C GLN A 469 -18.88 -30.63 -15.56
N ALA A 470 -18.74 -29.43 -16.12
CA ALA A 470 -18.44 -29.26 -17.53
C ALA A 470 -17.07 -29.84 -17.90
N ARG A 471 -16.03 -29.55 -17.09
CA ARG A 471 -14.68 -30.08 -17.30
C ARG A 471 -14.61 -31.60 -17.19
N LEU A 472 -15.27 -32.19 -16.20
CA LEU A 472 -15.33 -33.65 -16.06
C LEU A 472 -15.99 -34.31 -17.28
N ARG A 473 -17.10 -33.74 -17.77
CA ARG A 473 -17.78 -34.22 -18.99
C ARG A 473 -16.87 -34.13 -20.22
N GLU A 474 -16.19 -33.01 -20.42
CA GLU A 474 -15.27 -32.82 -21.54
C GLU A 474 -14.06 -33.76 -21.48
N ALA A 475 -13.57 -34.06 -20.27
CA ALA A 475 -12.49 -35.01 -20.04
C ALA A 475 -12.94 -36.48 -20.12
N GLY A 476 -14.24 -36.76 -20.31
CA GLY A 476 -14.80 -38.11 -20.33
C GLY A 476 -14.76 -38.81 -18.97
N ILE A 477 -14.71 -38.06 -17.87
CA ILE A 477 -14.64 -38.59 -16.51
C ILE A 477 -16.05 -38.77 -15.96
N ALA A 478 -16.42 -40.01 -15.68
CA ALA A 478 -17.72 -40.34 -15.10
C ALA A 478 -17.82 -39.87 -13.65
N VAL A 479 -18.93 -39.22 -13.31
CA VAL A 479 -19.25 -38.83 -11.93
C VAL A 479 -19.68 -40.09 -11.15
N PRO A 480 -19.02 -40.43 -10.02
CA PRO A 480 -19.40 -41.57 -9.20
C PRO A 480 -20.83 -41.42 -8.65
N PRO A 481 -21.64 -42.49 -8.59
CA PRO A 481 -22.99 -42.44 -8.01
C PRO A 481 -23.03 -42.04 -6.53
N SER A 482 -21.92 -42.21 -5.82
CA SER A 482 -21.76 -41.81 -4.42
C SER A 482 -21.58 -40.30 -4.23
N LEU A 483 -21.28 -39.54 -5.31
CA LEU A 483 -21.03 -38.10 -5.25
C LEU A 483 -22.32 -37.29 -5.46
N HIS A 484 -22.62 -36.44 -4.49
CA HIS A 484 -23.71 -35.48 -4.50
C HIS A 484 -23.14 -34.05 -4.50
N PHE A 485 -23.42 -33.29 -5.56
CA PHE A 485 -23.10 -31.86 -5.61
C PHE A 485 -24.12 -31.05 -4.81
N VAL A 486 -23.63 -30.22 -3.90
CA VAL A 486 -24.42 -29.37 -3.00
C VAL A 486 -24.10 -27.90 -3.32
N PRO A 487 -24.86 -27.25 -4.22
CA PRO A 487 -24.57 -25.88 -4.64
C PRO A 487 -25.01 -24.91 -3.54
N VAL A 488 -24.05 -24.41 -2.78
CA VAL A 488 -24.25 -23.52 -1.63
C VAL A 488 -23.22 -22.41 -1.67
N ASP A 489 -23.70 -21.19 -1.47
CA ASP A 489 -22.86 -20.06 -1.12
C ASP A 489 -22.94 -19.86 0.39
N PHE A 490 -21.79 -19.98 1.07
CA PHE A 490 -21.66 -19.88 2.52
C PHE A 490 -22.21 -18.55 3.07
N GLU A 491 -22.27 -17.49 2.25
CA GLU A 491 -22.73 -16.17 2.67
C GLU A 491 -24.24 -15.93 2.42
N SER A 492 -24.93 -16.74 1.60
CA SER A 492 -26.33 -16.46 1.18
C SER A 492 -27.33 -17.58 1.45
N VAL A 493 -26.91 -18.85 1.49
CA VAL A 493 -27.76 -20.01 1.83
C VAL A 493 -27.09 -20.81 2.94
N GLY A 494 -27.81 -21.07 4.02
CA GLY A 494 -27.25 -21.81 5.16
C GLY A 494 -26.82 -23.23 4.77
N LEU A 495 -25.59 -23.61 5.13
CA LEU A 495 -24.98 -24.92 4.89
C LEU A 495 -25.92 -26.10 5.24
N ALA A 496 -26.62 -26.00 6.37
CA ALA A 496 -27.56 -27.00 6.85
C ALA A 496 -28.68 -27.29 5.84
N GLU A 497 -29.26 -26.24 5.24
CA GLU A 497 -30.36 -26.37 4.28
C GLU A 497 -29.87 -27.02 2.98
N GLY A 498 -28.70 -26.59 2.49
CA GLY A 498 -28.10 -27.18 1.29
C GLY A 498 -27.83 -28.67 1.45
N LEU A 499 -27.20 -29.05 2.56
CA LEU A 499 -26.92 -30.46 2.88
C LEU A 499 -28.20 -31.29 3.03
N ALA A 500 -29.20 -30.78 3.74
CA ALA A 500 -30.48 -31.47 3.91
C ALA A 500 -31.18 -31.72 2.56
N ARG A 501 -31.15 -30.76 1.62
CA ARG A 501 -31.70 -30.91 0.27
C ARG A 501 -30.97 -31.97 -0.56
N ALA A 502 -29.66 -32.12 -0.35
CA ALA A 502 -28.86 -33.19 -0.96
C ALA A 502 -29.07 -34.56 -0.29
N GLY A 503 -29.84 -34.61 0.80
CA GLY A 503 -30.14 -35.82 1.56
C GLY A 503 -29.05 -36.21 2.54
N PHE A 504 -28.27 -35.24 3.05
CA PHE A 504 -27.43 -35.44 4.23
C PHE A 504 -28.30 -35.72 5.46
N ASP A 505 -27.90 -36.70 6.26
CA ASP A 505 -28.58 -37.09 7.49
C ASP A 505 -27.82 -36.53 8.71
N VAL A 506 -28.40 -35.53 9.36
CA VAL A 506 -27.78 -34.87 10.54
C VAL A 506 -27.72 -35.79 11.76
N ASP A 507 -28.58 -36.80 11.82
CA ASP A 507 -28.69 -37.76 12.92
C ASP A 507 -27.73 -38.96 12.74
N ALA A 508 -27.01 -39.02 11.61
CA ALA A 508 -25.96 -40.00 11.35
C ALA A 508 -24.56 -39.35 11.39
N PRO A 509 -23.53 -40.02 11.95
CA PRO A 509 -22.18 -39.47 12.01
C PRO A 509 -21.63 -39.13 10.62
N ALA A 510 -20.84 -38.06 10.53
CA ALA A 510 -20.23 -37.60 9.29
C ALA A 510 -18.80 -37.08 9.49
N ILE A 511 -17.96 -37.24 8.46
CA ILE A 511 -16.63 -36.60 8.41
C ILE A 511 -16.68 -35.40 7.46
N PHE A 512 -16.25 -34.26 7.96
CA PHE A 512 -16.12 -33.02 7.20
C PHE A 512 -14.64 -32.75 6.89
N SER A 513 -14.35 -32.44 5.64
CA SER A 513 -13.05 -31.94 5.17
C SER A 513 -13.22 -30.48 4.78
N TRP A 514 -12.46 -29.60 5.40
CA TRP A 514 -12.59 -28.15 5.19
C TRP A 514 -11.21 -27.50 5.02
N LEU A 515 -10.60 -27.77 3.87
CA LEU A 515 -9.21 -27.43 3.56
C LEU A 515 -9.13 -26.21 2.65
N GLY A 516 -8.33 -25.20 3.00
CA GLY A 516 -8.12 -24.03 2.15
C GLY A 516 -9.33 -23.12 2.01
N VAL A 517 -10.19 -23.03 3.04
CA VAL A 517 -11.43 -22.23 2.98
C VAL A 517 -11.53 -21.22 4.11
N THR A 518 -11.26 -21.62 5.35
CA THR A 518 -11.55 -20.80 6.54
C THR A 518 -10.89 -19.42 6.53
N MET A 519 -9.70 -19.30 5.93
CA MET A 519 -9.00 -18.02 5.77
C MET A 519 -9.75 -17.02 4.88
N TYR A 520 -10.63 -17.47 3.98
CA TYR A 520 -11.38 -16.60 3.07
C TYR A 520 -12.76 -16.20 3.59
N LEU A 521 -13.20 -16.79 4.71
CA LEU A 521 -14.48 -16.52 5.34
C LEU A 521 -14.28 -15.57 6.52
N ASP A 522 -15.29 -14.76 6.85
CA ASP A 522 -15.29 -14.02 8.11
C ASP A 522 -15.41 -14.98 9.31
N GLU A 523 -14.95 -14.52 10.48
CA GLU A 523 -14.88 -15.36 11.67
C GLU A 523 -16.27 -15.89 12.08
N VAL A 524 -17.33 -15.09 11.93
CA VAL A 524 -18.70 -15.49 12.29
C VAL A 524 -19.13 -16.68 11.43
N SER A 525 -18.93 -16.61 10.12
CA SER A 525 -19.22 -17.71 9.19
C SER A 525 -18.43 -18.99 9.53
N VAL A 526 -17.18 -18.83 9.98
CA VAL A 526 -16.38 -19.98 10.42
C VAL A 526 -17.00 -20.64 11.66
N ILE A 527 -17.31 -19.84 12.68
CA ILE A 527 -17.89 -20.33 13.93
C ILE A 527 -19.29 -20.91 13.74
N GLU A 528 -20.12 -20.34 12.87
CA GLU A 528 -21.45 -20.87 12.55
C GLU A 528 -21.38 -22.25 11.89
N THR A 529 -20.43 -22.44 10.97
CA THR A 529 -20.19 -23.74 10.35
C THR A 529 -19.70 -24.77 11.37
N LEU A 530 -18.76 -24.40 12.23
CA LEU A 530 -18.29 -25.29 13.31
C LEU A 530 -19.43 -25.64 14.28
N ARG A 531 -20.29 -24.68 14.62
CA ARG A 531 -21.48 -24.91 15.46
C ARG A 531 -22.47 -25.86 14.81
N PHE A 532 -22.70 -25.74 13.50
CA PHE A 532 -23.52 -26.70 12.77
C PHE A 532 -22.94 -28.11 12.85
N ILE A 533 -21.63 -28.26 12.62
CA ILE A 533 -20.95 -29.56 12.70
C ILE A 533 -21.02 -30.13 14.12
N ALA A 534 -20.82 -29.29 15.15
CA ALA A 534 -20.95 -29.69 16.55
C ALA A 534 -22.36 -30.18 16.92
N GLY A 535 -23.39 -29.70 16.21
CA GLY A 535 -24.77 -30.16 16.35
C GLY A 535 -25.10 -31.48 15.65
N CYS A 536 -24.18 -32.05 14.87
CA CYS A 536 -24.38 -33.34 14.21
C CYS A 536 -24.23 -34.51 15.19
N ALA A 537 -24.63 -35.72 14.76
CA ALA A 537 -24.55 -36.92 15.59
C ALA A 537 -23.14 -37.19 16.14
N LYS A 538 -23.09 -37.72 17.37
CA LYS A 538 -21.85 -38.09 18.08
C LYS A 538 -20.96 -38.98 17.21
N GLY A 539 -19.66 -38.71 17.21
CA GLY A 539 -18.69 -39.35 16.32
C GLY A 539 -18.54 -38.65 14.98
N SER A 540 -19.29 -37.58 14.71
CA SER A 540 -18.99 -36.65 13.62
C SER A 540 -17.68 -35.92 13.90
N ALA A 541 -16.91 -35.64 12.86
CA ALA A 541 -15.64 -34.95 13.00
C ALA A 541 -15.36 -34.03 11.82
N VAL A 542 -14.57 -32.98 12.05
CA VAL A 542 -14.09 -32.06 11.02
C VAL A 542 -12.57 -31.98 11.05
N LEU A 543 -11.95 -32.30 9.92
CA LEU A 543 -10.57 -31.91 9.65
C LEU A 543 -10.60 -30.59 8.90
N PHE A 544 -10.11 -29.52 9.51
CA PHE A 544 -10.04 -28.23 8.86
C PHE A 544 -8.66 -27.60 8.95
N GLU A 545 -8.40 -26.75 7.96
CA GLU A 545 -7.21 -25.92 7.91
C GLU A 545 -7.55 -24.52 8.39
N TYR A 546 -6.72 -23.94 9.25
CA TYR A 546 -6.75 -22.53 9.63
C TYR A 546 -5.36 -21.92 9.49
N VAL A 547 -5.27 -20.60 9.50
CA VAL A 547 -4.00 -19.87 9.38
C VAL A 547 -3.73 -19.07 10.66
N THR A 548 -2.49 -19.11 11.15
CA THR A 548 -2.06 -18.26 12.27
C THR A 548 -1.81 -16.82 11.78
N PRO A 549 -1.94 -15.80 12.65
CA PRO A 549 -1.65 -14.42 12.27
C PRO A 549 -0.28 -14.29 11.63
N LEU A 550 -0.16 -13.58 10.50
CA LEU A 550 1.11 -13.47 9.77
C LEU A 550 2.23 -12.82 10.59
N SER A 551 1.86 -12.02 11.61
CA SER A 551 2.79 -11.45 12.59
C SER A 551 3.53 -12.50 13.43
N SER A 552 3.03 -13.73 13.49
CA SER A 552 3.69 -14.87 14.15
C SER A 552 4.81 -15.50 13.33
N LEU A 553 4.91 -15.15 12.03
CA LEU A 553 5.93 -15.69 11.14
C LEU A 553 7.28 -14.94 11.25
N PRO A 554 8.41 -15.61 10.94
CA PRO A 554 9.70 -14.93 10.80
C PRO A 554 9.65 -13.80 9.74
N PRO A 555 10.38 -12.69 9.88
CA PRO A 555 10.22 -11.49 9.06
C PRO A 555 10.26 -11.70 7.54
N ILE A 556 11.24 -12.45 7.04
CA ILE A 556 11.39 -12.74 5.60
C ILE A 556 10.18 -13.51 5.08
N MET A 557 9.70 -14.46 5.88
CA MET A 557 8.58 -15.30 5.50
C MET A 557 7.25 -14.55 5.60
N ARG A 558 7.11 -13.67 6.60
CA ARG A 558 5.97 -12.77 6.71
C ARG A 558 5.82 -11.93 5.44
N ILE A 559 6.90 -11.32 4.95
CA ILE A 559 6.90 -10.54 3.70
C ILE A 559 6.46 -11.41 2.52
N ALA A 560 7.05 -12.60 2.35
CA ALA A 560 6.69 -13.50 1.26
C ALA A 560 5.21 -13.93 1.31
N MET A 561 4.68 -14.15 2.52
CA MET A 561 3.29 -14.54 2.71
C MET A 561 2.33 -13.37 2.53
N GLU A 562 2.69 -12.17 2.99
CA GLU A 562 1.93 -10.93 2.73
C GLU A 562 1.85 -10.64 1.23
N GLN A 563 2.92 -10.86 0.47
CA GLN A 563 2.90 -10.75 -0.99
C GLN A 563 2.00 -11.81 -1.64
N LEU A 564 2.07 -13.07 -1.20
CA LEU A 564 1.24 -14.15 -1.73
C LEU A 564 -0.26 -13.93 -1.43
N THR A 565 -0.60 -13.53 -0.20
CA THR A 565 -1.99 -13.26 0.18
C THR A 565 -2.53 -12.00 -0.49
N ALA A 566 -1.67 -10.99 -0.72
CA ALA A 566 -2.03 -9.84 -1.57
C ALA A 566 -2.40 -10.29 -2.99
N GLN A 567 -1.64 -11.21 -3.61
CA GLN A 567 -1.98 -11.74 -4.95
C GLN A 567 -3.32 -12.49 -5.00
N PHE A 568 -3.76 -13.12 -3.90
CA PHE A 568 -5.08 -13.72 -3.82
C PHE A 568 -6.17 -12.66 -3.58
N ALA A 569 -5.91 -11.70 -2.68
CA ALA A 569 -6.79 -10.56 -2.46
C ALA A 569 -7.06 -9.79 -3.76
N GLU A 570 -6.03 -9.61 -4.59
CA GLU A 570 -6.08 -9.02 -5.94
C GLU A 570 -7.05 -9.69 -6.89
N ARG A 571 -7.30 -10.99 -6.68
CA ARG A 571 -8.14 -11.83 -7.52
C ARG A 571 -9.47 -12.18 -6.84
N GLY A 572 -9.85 -11.42 -5.81
CA GLY A 572 -11.12 -11.55 -5.11
C GLY A 572 -11.13 -12.63 -4.02
N GLU A 573 -9.96 -13.03 -3.53
CA GLU A 573 -9.80 -14.03 -2.46
C GLU A 573 -8.95 -13.47 -1.31
N PRO A 574 -9.37 -12.39 -0.62
CA PRO A 574 -8.62 -11.87 0.52
C PRO A 574 -8.67 -12.85 1.70
N TRP A 575 -7.55 -12.98 2.42
CA TRP A 575 -7.56 -13.66 3.71
C TRP A 575 -8.20 -12.74 4.74
N LYS A 576 -9.35 -13.16 5.30
CA LYS A 576 -10.18 -12.43 6.25
C LYS A 576 -9.94 -12.85 7.70
N THR A 577 -9.76 -14.15 7.95
CA THR A 577 -9.75 -14.72 9.31
C THR A 577 -8.45 -15.45 9.63
N PHE A 578 -7.95 -15.25 10.84
CA PHE A 578 -6.75 -15.86 11.39
C PHE A 578 -7.04 -16.35 12.81
N PHE A 579 -6.51 -17.51 13.18
CA PHE A 579 -6.69 -18.05 14.53
C PHE A 579 -5.36 -18.36 15.19
N GLU A 580 -5.20 -17.92 16.43
CA GLU A 580 -4.15 -18.43 17.31
C GLU A 580 -4.49 -19.87 17.74
N PRO A 581 -3.54 -20.82 17.77
CA PRO A 581 -3.82 -22.24 18.07
C PRO A 581 -4.54 -22.48 19.40
N ALA A 582 -4.22 -21.69 20.43
CA ALA A 582 -4.87 -21.79 21.73
C ALA A 582 -6.34 -21.36 21.66
N VAL A 583 -6.62 -20.25 20.96
CA VAL A 583 -7.97 -19.69 20.82
C VAL A 583 -8.87 -20.66 20.09
N ILE A 584 -8.44 -21.18 18.93
CA ILE A 584 -9.28 -22.12 18.17
C ILE A 584 -9.53 -23.43 18.95
N SER A 585 -8.56 -23.89 19.74
CA SER A 585 -8.72 -25.09 20.56
C SER A 585 -9.76 -24.88 21.66
N GLU A 586 -9.75 -23.71 22.31
CA GLU A 586 -10.74 -23.31 23.31
C GLU A 586 -12.14 -23.18 22.67
N THR A 587 -12.24 -22.47 21.54
CA THR A 587 -13.49 -22.32 20.80
C THR A 587 -14.12 -23.66 20.40
N LEU A 588 -13.32 -24.62 19.92
CA LEU A 588 -13.80 -25.96 19.61
C LEU A 588 -14.35 -26.68 20.86
N SER A 589 -13.67 -26.56 22.00
CA SER A 589 -14.16 -27.13 23.26
C SER A 589 -15.48 -26.50 23.69
N GLU A 590 -15.63 -25.17 23.57
CA GLU A 590 -16.85 -24.44 23.92
C GLU A 590 -18.03 -24.81 23.01
N LEU A 591 -17.77 -25.10 21.73
CA LEU A 591 -18.78 -25.53 20.78
C LEU A 591 -19.24 -26.98 20.99
N GLY A 592 -18.51 -27.77 21.80
CA GLY A 592 -18.87 -29.15 22.13
C GLY A 592 -18.05 -30.24 21.44
N PHE A 593 -16.91 -29.88 20.81
CA PHE A 593 -15.96 -30.89 20.33
C PHE A 593 -15.14 -31.45 21.50
N ASN A 594 -15.26 -32.75 21.74
CA ASN A 594 -14.70 -33.41 22.93
C ASN A 594 -13.25 -33.90 22.73
N HIS A 595 -12.82 -34.06 21.47
CA HIS A 595 -11.47 -34.50 21.14
C HIS A 595 -10.91 -33.69 19.97
N THR A 596 -9.72 -33.13 20.17
CA THR A 596 -8.96 -32.43 19.14
C THR A 596 -7.60 -33.09 18.93
N ASN A 597 -7.16 -33.11 17.67
CA ASN A 597 -5.82 -33.53 17.30
C ASN A 597 -5.28 -32.56 16.26
N ALA A 598 -4.18 -31.87 16.58
CA ALA A 598 -3.52 -30.92 15.69
C ALA A 598 -2.14 -31.45 15.34
N TRP A 599 -1.69 -31.20 14.12
CA TRP A 599 -0.38 -31.65 13.65
C TRP A 599 0.56 -30.49 13.38
N THR A 600 1.82 -30.66 13.77
CA THR A 600 2.90 -29.75 13.33
C THR A 600 3.37 -30.11 11.91
N PRO A 601 3.98 -29.15 11.19
CA PRO A 601 4.66 -29.45 9.93
C PRO A 601 5.68 -30.60 10.07
N GLU A 602 6.41 -30.66 11.17
CA GLU A 602 7.41 -31.70 11.45
C GLU A 602 6.78 -33.10 11.58
N GLU A 603 5.65 -33.22 12.28
CA GLU A 603 4.93 -34.48 12.42
C GLU A 603 4.37 -34.96 11.08
N LEU A 604 3.84 -34.04 10.26
CA LEU A 604 3.35 -34.34 8.92
C LEU A 604 4.48 -34.75 7.97
N ASN A 605 5.62 -34.07 8.04
CA ASN A 605 6.82 -34.43 7.30
C ASN A 605 7.30 -35.83 7.70
N GLN A 606 7.36 -36.14 8.99
CA GLN A 606 7.75 -37.46 9.48
C GLN A 606 6.76 -38.54 9.04
N ARG A 607 5.46 -38.25 9.05
CA ARG A 607 4.40 -39.21 8.69
C ARG A 607 4.37 -39.53 7.19
N TYR A 608 4.47 -38.51 6.32
CA TYR A 608 4.21 -38.69 4.88
C TYR A 608 5.43 -38.47 3.97
N LEU A 609 6.44 -37.74 4.43
CA LEU A 609 7.56 -37.30 3.60
C LEU A 609 8.92 -37.82 4.11
N ALA A 610 8.93 -38.71 5.10
CA ALA A 610 10.16 -39.30 5.62
C ALA A 610 10.88 -40.16 4.56
N ASN A 611 12.20 -40.09 4.55
CA ASN A 611 13.10 -40.90 3.70
C ASN A 611 12.92 -40.72 2.19
N ARG A 612 12.46 -39.54 1.76
CA ARG A 612 12.37 -39.17 0.35
C ARG A 612 13.61 -38.41 -0.11
N ASP A 613 13.96 -38.54 -1.38
CA ASP A 613 15.10 -37.86 -2.03
C ASP A 613 14.67 -36.81 -3.08
N ASP A 614 13.37 -36.63 -3.29
CA ASP A 614 12.78 -35.71 -4.27
C ASP A 614 12.56 -34.28 -3.76
N GLY A 615 12.96 -34.01 -2.51
CA GLY A 615 12.94 -32.67 -1.91
C GLY A 615 11.58 -32.20 -1.43
N LEU A 616 10.53 -33.02 -1.50
CA LEU A 616 9.24 -32.70 -0.90
C LEU A 616 9.37 -32.53 0.61
N LEU A 617 9.00 -31.35 1.10
CA LEU A 617 9.04 -30.98 2.51
C LEU A 617 8.02 -29.87 2.77
N ILE A 618 7.18 -30.05 3.79
CA ILE A 618 6.38 -28.95 4.34
C ILE A 618 7.33 -28.05 5.12
N GLY A 619 7.64 -26.88 4.54
CA GLY A 619 8.44 -25.86 5.21
C GLY A 619 7.66 -25.15 6.32
N VAL A 620 8.24 -24.08 6.85
CA VAL A 620 7.51 -23.14 7.70
C VAL A 620 6.28 -22.65 6.91
N THR A 621 5.10 -22.64 7.54
CA THR A 621 3.82 -22.23 6.94
C THR A 621 2.93 -21.64 8.04
N PRO A 622 2.09 -20.62 7.78
CA PRO A 622 1.06 -20.19 8.74
C PRO A 622 -0.11 -21.18 8.83
N ALA A 623 -0.27 -22.07 7.85
CA ALA A 623 -1.35 -23.04 7.84
C ALA A 623 -1.17 -24.11 8.93
N ARG A 624 -2.25 -24.46 9.61
CA ARG A 624 -2.34 -25.50 10.63
C ARG A 624 -3.52 -26.40 10.32
N LEU A 625 -3.37 -27.68 10.59
CA LEU A 625 -4.41 -28.69 10.43
C LEU A 625 -4.84 -29.18 11.80
N ILE A 626 -6.15 -29.25 12.00
CA ILE A 626 -6.75 -29.77 13.24
C ILE A 626 -7.97 -30.63 12.90
N LEU A 627 -8.03 -31.80 13.53
CA LEU A 627 -9.18 -32.68 13.54
C LEU A 627 -9.92 -32.47 14.86
N ALA A 628 -11.22 -32.18 14.80
CA ALA A 628 -12.09 -32.03 15.96
C ALA A 628 -13.26 -33.01 15.86
N THR A 629 -13.57 -33.73 16.94
CA THR A 629 -14.64 -34.75 16.98
C THR A 629 -15.70 -34.41 18.04
N VAL A 630 -16.97 -34.59 17.69
CA VAL A 630 -18.16 -34.42 18.54
C VAL A 630 -18.36 -35.63 19.44
#